data_AF-A0A1E7FD44-F1
#
_entry.id   AF-A0A1E7FD44-F1
#
_cell.length_a   1.000
_cell.length_b   1.000
_cell.length_c   1.000
_cell.angle_alpha   90.00
_cell.angle_beta   90.00
_cell.angle_gamma   90.00
#
_symmetry.space_group_name_H-M   'P 1'
#
loop_
_entity.id
_entity.type
_entity.pdbx_description
1 polymer ?
#
loop_
_entity_poly.entity_id
_entity_poly.type
_entity_poly.pdbx_seq_one_letter_code
_entity_poly.pdbx_strand_id
1 'polypeptide(L)'
;MSETMEKSKNDDSDIDDDKKGEDVGTSKNSDSSSIEECVICQDVLYKPVMLPCGHKYCYDCLEGWRSRYVADKNRTCPQCRKGIPPTKAMLIQLSMYDHVIGATMQILDNPPYKLPPLPEEDNWDEDKDDYGTYSEEFSRSIRILPHPQQQELLKMRLVSYVNNNKIKLEYLKEQIGPNVMNGEIDVLEEPTEHRYEDLPEEICCAAGNNNIEEVLNWLGSPPIPHKRINAPNINKMQRTLLHEAEIECRLDLMRLLLQNNANVDPFSSSPQTPFFQACYLKRLTPAALLLLEWGATKEFDKSHGLYTGARHKALDIALEARNKPLVNLLKSPLGGRRCEILGLESRSDLNGRTCVAVRYFKDDDRYAVRIGEYPPEDDNNEVYVNKDDFKFEFVKVKYSNLKRRDRTHIDPGYVVKFLGYSGRNVFAVVKPE
;
A
#
# COMPACT_ATOMS: atom_id res chain seq x y z
N MET A 1 -48.02 -67.53 -29.53
CA MET A 1 -46.93 -68.52 -29.36
C MET A 1 -45.62 -67.82 -29.66
N SER A 2 -44.54 -68.10 -28.90
CA SER A 2 -43.10 -67.90 -29.22
C SER A 2 -42.66 -66.65 -30.03
N GLU A 3 -41.88 -65.70 -29.51
CA GLU A 3 -40.40 -65.78 -29.22
C GLU A 3 -39.55 -65.97 -30.50
N THR A 4 -38.41 -65.30 -30.75
CA THR A 4 -37.42 -64.49 -29.97
C THR A 4 -37.04 -63.16 -30.71
N MET A 5 -36.63 -62.04 -30.07
CA MET A 5 -35.26 -61.61 -29.61
C MET A 5 -34.13 -61.73 -30.66
N GLU A 6 -33.18 -60.78 -30.87
CA GLU A 6 -32.60 -59.64 -30.09
C GLU A 6 -32.43 -58.34 -30.95
N LYS A 7 -32.57 -57.09 -30.45
CA LYS A 7 -31.53 -56.11 -29.95
C LYS A 7 -30.21 -56.05 -30.76
N SER A 8 -29.56 -54.90 -31.03
CA SER A 8 -29.82 -53.43 -30.94
C SER A 8 -28.65 -52.68 -31.65
N LYS A 9 -28.42 -51.35 -31.70
CA LYS A 9 -28.91 -50.13 -31.01
C LYS A 9 -28.57 -48.86 -31.85
N ASN A 10 -29.26 -47.74 -31.58
CA ASN A 10 -28.99 -46.31 -31.87
C ASN A 10 -27.55 -45.83 -31.47
N ASP A 11 -27.06 -44.63 -31.82
CA ASP A 11 -27.74 -43.37 -32.20
C ASP A 11 -26.83 -42.46 -33.10
N ASP A 12 -27.27 -41.37 -33.75
CA ASP A 12 -28.47 -41.01 -34.57
C ASP A 12 -28.34 -39.53 -35.08
N SER A 13 -28.67 -39.23 -36.37
CA SER A 13 -29.06 -37.90 -36.98
C SER A 13 -28.14 -36.64 -36.86
N ASP A 14 -28.04 -35.64 -37.76
CA ASP A 14 -28.52 -35.31 -39.14
C ASP A 14 -27.56 -34.19 -39.70
N ILE A 15 -27.32 -33.90 -41.00
CA ILE A 15 -28.20 -33.50 -42.14
C ILE A 15 -28.82 -32.09 -41.91
N ASP A 16 -28.82 -31.10 -42.83
CA ASP A 16 -28.80 -31.07 -44.32
C ASP A 16 -28.00 -29.88 -44.93
N ASP A 17 -28.06 -29.69 -46.27
CA ASP A 17 -27.13 -28.85 -47.07
C ASP A 17 -27.78 -27.77 -48.00
N ASP A 18 -26.97 -26.76 -48.36
CA ASP A 18 -26.91 -26.03 -49.66
C ASP A 18 -27.88 -24.85 -50.12
N LYS A 19 -27.25 -23.95 -50.91
CA LYS A 19 -27.72 -22.97 -51.94
C LYS A 19 -28.51 -21.65 -51.67
N LYS A 20 -27.77 -20.53 -51.83
CA LYS A 20 -27.93 -19.38 -52.79
C LYS A 20 -29.31 -18.68 -52.99
N GLY A 21 -29.41 -17.34 -53.12
CA GLY A 21 -28.38 -16.27 -53.15
C GLY A 21 -28.95 -14.91 -53.65
N GLU A 22 -28.06 -13.98 -54.01
CA GLU A 22 -28.30 -12.58 -54.48
C GLU A 22 -28.68 -11.52 -53.42
N ASP A 23 -28.55 -10.24 -53.80
CA ASP A 23 -27.97 -9.18 -52.96
C ASP A 23 -28.61 -7.79 -53.20
N VAL A 24 -29.04 -7.13 -52.12
CA VAL A 24 -29.28 -5.67 -52.05
C VAL A 24 -28.83 -5.17 -50.68
N GLY A 25 -27.70 -4.47 -50.64
CA GLY A 25 -27.00 -4.16 -49.40
C GLY A 25 -27.70 -3.21 -48.42
N THR A 26 -27.28 -3.28 -47.16
CA THR A 26 -27.34 -2.18 -46.19
C THR A 26 -25.96 -2.05 -45.56
N SER A 27 -25.28 -0.93 -45.77
CA SER A 27 -23.90 -0.76 -45.29
C SER A 27 -23.83 -0.76 -43.76
N LYS A 28 -23.01 -1.66 -43.22
CA LYS A 28 -22.52 -1.63 -41.84
C LYS A 28 -21.03 -1.98 -41.86
N ASN A 29 -20.17 -0.98 -41.68
CA ASN A 29 -18.77 -1.23 -41.34
C ASN A 29 -18.72 -1.90 -39.97
N SER A 30 -18.47 -3.20 -39.93
CA SER A 30 -18.08 -3.91 -38.72
C SER A 30 -16.56 -3.82 -38.58
N ASP A 31 -16.06 -2.70 -38.07
CA ASP A 31 -14.69 -2.64 -37.55
C ASP A 31 -14.60 -3.57 -36.34
N SER A 32 -14.22 -4.81 -36.59
CA SER A 32 -14.01 -5.83 -35.58
C SER A 32 -12.71 -5.53 -34.83
N SER A 33 -12.77 -4.53 -33.95
CA SER A 33 -11.75 -4.29 -32.93
C SER A 33 -11.61 -5.57 -32.12
N SER A 34 -10.53 -6.32 -32.38
CA SER A 34 -10.23 -7.56 -31.68
C SER A 34 -9.89 -7.22 -30.23
N ILE A 35 -10.85 -7.48 -29.34
CA ILE A 35 -10.68 -7.27 -27.90
C ILE A 35 -9.51 -8.14 -27.45
N GLU A 36 -8.39 -7.51 -27.09
CA GLU A 36 -7.17 -8.23 -26.74
C GLU A 36 -7.27 -8.75 -25.29
N GLU A 37 -7.14 -10.05 -25.11
CA GLU A 37 -7.22 -10.72 -23.81
C GLU A 37 -5.82 -10.98 -23.20
N CYS A 38 -5.73 -10.89 -21.88
CA CYS A 38 -4.52 -11.21 -21.13
C CYS A 38 -4.51 -12.69 -20.71
N VAL A 39 -3.58 -13.47 -21.24
CA VAL A 39 -3.46 -14.92 -20.93
C VAL A 39 -3.14 -15.25 -19.45
N ILE A 40 -2.84 -14.25 -18.61
CA ILE A 40 -2.59 -14.44 -17.16
C ILE A 40 -3.89 -14.38 -16.35
N CYS A 41 -4.82 -13.48 -16.69
CA CYS A 41 -6.10 -13.32 -15.98
C CYS A 41 -7.33 -13.78 -16.77
N GLN A 42 -7.17 -14.12 -18.06
CA GLN A 42 -8.23 -14.58 -18.95
C GLN A 42 -9.38 -13.57 -19.07
N ASP A 43 -9.01 -12.30 -19.16
CA ASP A 43 -9.89 -11.12 -19.21
C ASP A 43 -9.22 -10.06 -20.12
N VAL A 44 -9.97 -9.04 -20.51
CA VAL A 44 -9.53 -7.94 -21.41
C VAL A 44 -8.29 -7.25 -20.85
N LEU A 45 -7.34 -6.89 -21.73
CA LEU A 45 -6.07 -6.25 -21.36
C LEU A 45 -6.27 -4.91 -20.64
N TYR A 46 -6.21 -4.96 -19.31
CA TYR A 46 -6.18 -3.79 -18.44
C TYR A 46 -4.74 -3.33 -18.19
N LYS A 47 -4.41 -2.08 -18.60
CA LYS A 47 -3.02 -1.56 -18.63
C LYS A 47 -2.06 -2.47 -19.44
N PRO A 48 -2.26 -2.65 -20.77
CA PRO A 48 -1.41 -3.54 -21.57
C PRO A 48 0.07 -3.11 -21.58
N VAL A 49 0.94 -4.02 -21.16
CA VAL A 49 2.39 -3.96 -21.34
C VAL A 49 2.78 -4.93 -22.43
N MET A 50 3.45 -4.44 -23.48
CA MET A 50 4.08 -5.29 -24.50
C MET A 50 5.53 -5.59 -24.09
N LEU A 51 5.91 -6.86 -24.07
CA LEU A 51 7.31 -7.28 -23.95
C LEU A 51 8.04 -7.17 -25.29
N PRO A 52 9.39 -7.04 -25.31
CA PRO A 52 10.19 -7.09 -26.55
C PRO A 52 10.04 -8.38 -27.38
N CYS A 53 9.42 -9.42 -26.82
CA CYS A 53 9.01 -10.63 -27.53
C CYS A 53 7.63 -10.56 -28.20
N GLY A 54 7.01 -9.38 -28.29
CA GLY A 54 5.71 -9.13 -28.93
C GLY A 54 4.47 -9.52 -28.12
N HIS A 55 4.64 -10.10 -26.93
CA HIS A 55 3.54 -10.60 -26.11
C HIS A 55 3.02 -9.52 -25.15
N LYS A 56 1.69 -9.42 -25.00
CA LYS A 56 0.99 -8.41 -24.20
C LYS A 56 0.37 -8.99 -22.93
N TYR A 57 0.42 -8.23 -21.84
CA TYR A 57 -0.14 -8.61 -20.53
C TYR A 57 -0.66 -7.39 -19.79
N CYS A 58 -1.65 -7.55 -18.89
CA CYS A 58 -2.00 -6.50 -17.94
C CYS A 58 -0.78 -6.19 -17.06
N TYR A 59 -0.46 -4.91 -16.82
CA TYR A 59 0.70 -4.48 -16.01
C TYR A 59 0.75 -5.22 -14.66
N ASP A 60 -0.36 -5.21 -13.92
CA ASP A 60 -0.46 -5.81 -12.59
C ASP A 60 -0.34 -7.35 -12.65
N CYS A 61 -0.70 -7.97 -13.77
CA CYS A 61 -0.52 -9.40 -14.01
C CYS A 61 0.92 -9.77 -14.39
N LEU A 62 1.60 -8.95 -15.20
CA LEU A 62 3.01 -9.13 -15.54
C LEU A 62 3.91 -8.93 -14.32
N GLU A 63 3.60 -7.94 -13.48
CA GLU A 63 4.32 -7.72 -12.22
C GLU A 63 4.00 -8.83 -11.20
N GLY A 64 2.75 -9.29 -11.12
CA GLY A 64 2.39 -10.50 -10.40
C GLY A 64 3.12 -11.75 -10.91
N TRP A 65 3.37 -11.87 -12.22
CA TRP A 65 4.14 -12.98 -12.80
C TRP A 65 5.62 -12.90 -12.44
N ARG A 66 6.23 -11.71 -12.51
CA ARG A 66 7.60 -11.44 -12.01
C ARG A 66 7.77 -11.78 -10.52
N SER A 67 6.69 -11.71 -9.73
CA SER A 67 6.72 -11.83 -8.27
C SER A 67 6.36 -13.22 -7.73
N ARG A 68 5.55 -14.03 -8.44
CA ARG A 68 4.98 -15.30 -7.94
C ARG A 68 5.95 -16.49 -7.83
N TYR A 69 7.14 -16.44 -8.43
CA TYR A 69 8.06 -17.59 -8.52
C TYR A 69 9.50 -17.21 -8.17
N VAL A 70 9.74 -16.97 -6.87
CA VAL A 70 11.01 -16.50 -6.29
C VAL A 70 12.04 -17.63 -6.06
N ALA A 71 11.85 -18.79 -6.70
CA ALA A 71 12.79 -19.89 -6.72
C ALA A 71 12.94 -20.38 -8.17
N ASP A 72 14.02 -19.93 -8.82
CA ASP A 72 14.44 -20.26 -10.17
C ASP A 72 13.56 -19.83 -11.37
N LYS A 73 14.24 -19.20 -12.35
CA LYS A 73 13.97 -19.26 -13.81
C LYS A 73 12.76 -18.51 -14.41
N ASN A 74 11.82 -17.97 -13.62
CA ASN A 74 10.56 -17.40 -14.17
C ASN A 74 10.52 -15.88 -14.46
N ARG A 75 11.66 -15.18 -14.55
CA ARG A 75 11.75 -13.82 -15.17
C ARG A 75 11.65 -13.85 -16.70
N THR A 76 10.71 -14.63 -17.22
CA THR A 76 10.55 -14.89 -18.64
C THR A 76 9.10 -14.74 -19.06
N CYS A 77 8.87 -14.36 -20.32
CA CYS A 77 7.56 -14.20 -20.93
C CYS A 77 6.70 -15.46 -20.70
N PRO A 78 5.51 -15.35 -20.09
CA PRO A 78 4.61 -16.48 -19.84
C PRO A 78 4.37 -17.38 -21.06
N GLN A 79 4.27 -16.78 -22.25
CA GLN A 79 3.97 -17.50 -23.49
C GLN A 79 5.21 -18.08 -24.19
N CYS A 80 6.31 -17.32 -24.31
CA CYS A 80 7.46 -17.72 -25.14
C CYS A 80 8.79 -17.88 -24.40
N ARG A 81 8.82 -17.72 -23.07
CA ARG A 81 9.98 -17.91 -22.18
C ARG A 81 11.27 -17.13 -22.55
N LYS A 82 11.18 -16.10 -23.39
CA LYS A 82 12.25 -15.10 -23.55
C LYS A 82 12.34 -14.23 -22.30
N GLY A 83 13.53 -13.72 -21.96
CA GLY A 83 13.73 -12.86 -20.79
C GLY A 83 12.86 -11.60 -20.80
N ILE A 84 12.37 -11.21 -19.63
CA ILE A 84 11.65 -9.94 -19.40
C ILE A 84 12.66 -8.88 -18.92
N PRO A 85 12.77 -7.71 -19.57
CA PRO A 85 13.65 -6.66 -19.07
C PRO A 85 13.17 -6.05 -17.73
N PRO A 86 14.08 -5.45 -16.95
CA PRO A 86 13.73 -4.68 -15.76
C PRO A 86 13.05 -3.35 -16.12
N THR A 87 12.34 -2.78 -15.15
CA THR A 87 11.73 -1.44 -15.28
C THR A 87 12.73 -0.34 -14.92
N LYS A 88 12.40 0.91 -15.28
CA LYS A 88 13.19 2.09 -14.87
C LYS A 88 13.31 2.21 -13.35
N ALA A 89 12.25 1.88 -12.61
CA ALA A 89 12.25 1.88 -11.14
C ALA A 89 13.30 0.91 -10.55
N MET A 90 13.48 -0.29 -11.13
CA MET A 90 14.52 -1.23 -10.69
C MET A 90 15.94 -0.67 -10.87
N LEU A 91 16.19 0.07 -11.96
CA LEU A 91 17.51 0.67 -12.21
C LEU A 91 17.81 1.83 -11.27
N ILE A 92 16.82 2.70 -11.00
CA ILE A 92 16.92 3.77 -10.00
C ILE A 92 17.23 3.17 -8.62
N GLN A 93 16.51 2.10 -8.23
CA GLN A 93 16.70 1.42 -6.97
C GLN A 93 18.10 0.76 -6.85
N LEU A 94 18.66 0.25 -7.96
CA LEU A 94 20.03 -0.26 -8.00
C LEU A 94 21.06 0.85 -7.78
N SER A 95 20.98 1.96 -8.53
CA SER A 95 21.91 3.09 -8.38
C SER A 95 21.84 3.72 -7.00
N MET A 96 20.65 3.76 -6.41
CA MET A 96 20.40 4.24 -5.06
C MET A 96 21.05 3.34 -4.00
N TYR A 97 20.92 2.00 -4.08
CA TYR A 97 21.59 1.13 -3.11
C TYR A 97 23.11 1.21 -3.23
N ASP A 98 23.66 1.26 -4.44
CA ASP A 98 25.10 1.39 -4.67
C ASP A 98 25.66 2.71 -4.12
N HIS A 99 24.99 3.84 -4.42
CA HIS A 99 25.34 5.16 -3.88
C HIS A 99 25.29 5.20 -2.34
N VAL A 100 24.22 4.68 -1.73
CA VAL A 100 24.06 4.63 -0.27
C VAL A 100 25.15 3.77 0.38
N ILE A 101 25.48 2.61 -0.19
CA ILE A 101 26.60 1.78 0.29
C ILE A 101 27.91 2.56 0.21
N GLY A 102 28.17 3.27 -0.88
CA GLY A 102 29.36 4.10 -1.06
C GLY A 102 29.47 5.21 0.01
N ALA A 103 28.40 5.97 0.22
CA ALA A 103 28.36 7.05 1.21
C ALA A 103 28.55 6.52 2.66
N THR A 104 27.82 5.46 3.04
CA THR A 104 27.96 4.87 4.38
C THR A 104 29.35 4.25 4.62
N MET A 105 29.99 3.69 3.58
CA MET A 105 31.39 3.22 3.67
C MET A 105 32.37 4.37 3.93
N GLN A 106 32.24 5.51 3.22
CA GLN A 106 33.09 6.68 3.45
C GLN A 106 32.99 7.20 4.89
N ILE A 107 31.81 7.09 5.53
CA ILE A 107 31.62 7.46 6.93
C ILE A 107 32.26 6.45 7.88
N LEU A 108 32.16 5.14 7.60
CA LEU A 108 32.84 4.09 8.37
C LEU A 108 34.35 4.28 8.45
N ASP A 109 34.95 4.72 7.35
CA ASP A 109 36.39 4.95 7.20
C ASP A 109 36.88 6.24 7.92
N ASN A 110 35.97 7.13 8.36
CA ASN A 110 36.29 8.45 8.94
C ASN A 110 35.71 8.65 10.36
N PRO A 111 36.16 7.91 11.38
CA PRO A 111 35.82 8.18 12.79
C PRO A 111 36.51 9.46 13.31
N PRO A 112 35.96 10.13 14.35
CA PRO A 112 34.80 9.74 15.14
C PRO A 112 33.47 10.02 14.43
N TYR A 113 32.57 9.05 14.54
CA TYR A 113 31.20 9.13 14.02
C TYR A 113 30.42 10.21 14.78
N LYS A 114 29.66 11.03 14.06
CA LYS A 114 28.81 12.07 14.66
C LYS A 114 27.62 11.40 15.36
N LEU A 115 27.15 12.01 16.45
CA LEU A 115 25.84 11.63 17.00
C LEU A 115 24.72 12.06 16.04
N PRO A 116 23.66 11.26 15.87
CA PRO A 116 22.51 11.65 15.07
C PRO A 116 21.79 12.85 15.69
N PRO A 117 21.18 13.75 14.89
CA PRO A 117 20.42 14.86 15.43
C PRO A 117 19.20 14.39 16.24
N LEU A 118 18.69 15.29 17.07
CA LEU A 118 17.36 15.19 17.69
C LEU A 118 16.36 16.08 16.94
N PRO A 119 15.04 15.79 16.99
CA PRO A 119 14.01 16.65 16.39
C PRO A 119 14.00 18.10 16.92
N GLU A 120 14.62 18.34 18.09
CA GLU A 120 14.78 19.66 18.70
C GLU A 120 16.10 20.38 18.32
N GLU A 121 16.91 19.86 17.39
CA GLU A 121 18.21 20.42 16.97
C GLU A 121 18.13 21.00 15.53
N ASP A 122 18.66 22.21 15.30
CA ASP A 122 18.54 23.00 14.04
C ASP A 122 19.10 22.32 12.77
N ASN A 123 19.78 21.17 12.91
CA ASN A 123 20.40 20.40 11.84
C ASN A 123 19.71 19.04 11.59
N TRP A 124 18.48 18.88 12.07
CA TRP A 124 17.65 17.70 11.85
C TRP A 124 16.97 17.75 10.46
N ASP A 125 17.25 16.74 9.63
CA ASP A 125 16.74 16.59 8.26
C ASP A 125 16.29 15.14 8.08
N GLU A 126 14.97 14.90 7.99
CA GLU A 126 14.41 13.54 7.89
C GLU A 126 14.69 12.84 6.55
N ASP A 127 15.02 13.60 5.50
CA ASP A 127 15.44 13.06 4.21
C ASP A 127 16.98 12.87 4.13
N LYS A 128 17.75 13.35 5.13
CA LYS A 128 19.22 13.21 5.17
C LYS A 128 19.77 12.87 6.56
N ASP A 129 19.79 11.59 6.89
CA ASP A 129 20.79 11.07 7.82
C ASP A 129 21.94 10.32 7.11
N ASP A 130 23.16 10.75 7.42
CA ASP A 130 24.45 10.17 7.00
C ASP A 130 24.53 8.61 7.21
N TYR A 131 23.63 8.01 8.00
CA TYR A 131 23.78 6.66 8.58
C TYR A 131 22.58 5.71 8.39
N GLY A 132 21.44 6.16 7.84
CA GLY A 132 20.29 5.30 7.53
C GLY A 132 19.21 5.18 8.63
N THR A 133 18.24 6.09 8.58
CA THR A 133 17.00 6.16 9.35
C THR A 133 17.15 5.88 10.85
N TYR A 134 17.56 6.88 11.61
CA TYR A 134 17.53 6.87 13.07
C TYR A 134 16.10 7.00 13.63
N SER A 135 15.88 6.36 14.78
CA SER A 135 14.74 6.71 15.63
C SER A 135 15.18 7.73 16.67
N GLU A 136 14.29 8.67 16.99
CA GLU A 136 14.38 9.60 18.12
C GLU A 136 14.76 8.89 19.43
N GLU A 137 14.18 7.70 19.68
CA GLU A 137 14.54 6.80 20.78
C GLU A 137 16.05 6.46 20.78
N PHE A 138 16.62 6.11 19.61
CA PHE A 138 18.03 5.81 19.47
C PHE A 138 18.87 7.06 19.73
N SER A 139 18.53 8.19 19.10
CA SER A 139 19.24 9.47 19.24
C SER A 139 19.31 9.95 20.70
N ARG A 140 18.25 9.74 21.51
CA ARG A 140 18.28 10.00 22.96
C ARG A 140 19.04 8.90 23.72
N SER A 141 18.86 7.62 23.39
CA SER A 141 19.52 6.50 24.10
C SER A 141 21.04 6.46 23.94
N ILE A 142 21.58 6.99 22.84
CA ILE A 142 23.03 7.00 22.61
C ILE A 142 23.72 8.17 23.33
N ARG A 143 23.05 9.33 23.45
CA ARG A 143 23.57 10.52 24.16
C ARG A 143 23.90 10.25 25.63
N ILE A 144 23.22 9.29 26.28
CA ILE A 144 23.49 8.90 27.68
C ILE A 144 24.66 7.92 27.87
N LEU A 145 25.25 7.39 26.79
CA LEU A 145 26.37 6.45 26.86
C LEU A 145 27.72 7.18 26.91
N PRO A 146 28.76 6.62 27.57
CA PRO A 146 30.13 7.12 27.45
C PRO A 146 30.63 7.10 25.99
N HIS A 147 31.40 8.11 25.58
CA HIS A 147 31.86 8.28 24.19
C HIS A 147 32.42 7.01 23.50
N PRO A 148 33.24 6.15 24.13
CA PRO A 148 33.69 4.91 23.49
C PRO A 148 32.55 3.94 23.12
N GLN A 149 31.49 3.89 23.94
CA GLN A 149 30.31 3.06 23.67
C GLN A 149 29.41 3.69 22.59
N GLN A 150 29.35 5.02 22.51
CA GLN A 150 28.68 5.72 21.41
C GLN A 150 29.32 5.35 20.06
N GLN A 151 30.66 5.45 19.98
CA GLN A 151 31.41 5.18 18.75
C GLN A 151 31.25 3.72 18.28
N GLU A 152 31.36 2.73 19.16
CA GLU A 152 31.17 1.32 18.77
C GLU A 152 29.72 1.02 18.36
N LEU A 153 28.72 1.60 19.03
CA LEU A 153 27.31 1.40 18.67
C LEU A 153 26.94 2.03 17.31
N LEU A 154 27.49 3.20 17.00
CA LEU A 154 27.37 3.83 15.67
C LEU A 154 28.03 2.97 14.59
N LYS A 155 29.26 2.49 14.84
CA LYS A 155 30.00 1.60 13.93
C LYS A 155 29.24 0.31 13.64
N MET A 156 28.74 -0.38 14.67
CA MET A 156 27.92 -1.59 14.51
C MET A 156 26.68 -1.33 13.63
N ARG A 157 26.01 -0.18 13.83
CA ARG A 157 24.82 0.20 13.06
C ARG A 157 25.14 0.53 11.61
N LEU A 158 26.20 1.30 11.35
CA LEU A 158 26.73 1.59 10.01
C LEU A 158 27.06 0.31 9.23
N VAL A 159 27.83 -0.62 9.84
CA VAL A 159 28.17 -1.92 9.23
C VAL A 159 26.92 -2.73 8.92
N SER A 160 25.94 -2.75 9.83
CA SER A 160 24.65 -3.41 9.59
C SER A 160 23.89 -2.77 8.43
N TYR A 161 23.83 -1.45 8.33
CA TYR A 161 23.16 -0.74 7.24
C TYR A 161 23.82 -1.02 5.87
N VAL A 162 25.15 -0.97 5.80
CA VAL A 162 25.93 -1.37 4.61
C VAL A 162 25.61 -2.81 4.20
N ASN A 163 25.65 -3.77 5.13
CA ASN A 163 25.43 -5.18 4.81
C ASN A 163 23.98 -5.45 4.35
N ASN A 164 23.00 -4.82 5.00
CA ASN A 164 21.59 -4.92 4.61
C ASN A 164 21.34 -4.34 3.21
N ASN A 165 22.00 -3.25 2.83
CA ASN A 165 21.88 -2.68 1.49
C ASN A 165 22.66 -3.48 0.44
N LYS A 166 23.83 -4.05 0.78
CA LYS A 166 24.57 -4.98 -0.10
C LYS A 166 23.73 -6.20 -0.48
N ILE A 167 23.02 -6.80 0.48
CA ILE A 167 22.12 -7.94 0.21
C ILE A 167 21.01 -7.55 -0.79
N LYS A 168 20.40 -6.36 -0.64
CA LYS A 168 19.40 -5.86 -1.60
C LYS A 168 20.01 -5.57 -2.97
N LEU A 169 21.22 -5.02 -3.01
CA LEU A 169 21.93 -4.68 -4.24
C LEU A 169 22.29 -5.95 -5.04
N GLU A 170 22.86 -6.97 -4.42
CA GLU A 170 23.21 -8.22 -5.11
C GLU A 170 21.96 -8.97 -5.60
N TYR A 171 20.90 -9.08 -4.76
CA TYR A 171 19.62 -9.61 -5.22
C TYR A 171 19.09 -8.82 -6.43
N LEU A 172 19.13 -7.49 -6.39
CA LEU A 172 18.64 -6.65 -7.48
C LEU A 172 19.49 -6.78 -8.76
N LYS A 173 20.81 -6.97 -8.65
CA LYS A 173 21.69 -7.36 -9.77
C LYS A 173 21.28 -8.71 -10.37
N GLU A 174 21.02 -9.72 -9.54
CA GLU A 174 20.51 -11.03 -10.00
C GLU A 174 19.14 -10.89 -10.72
N GLN A 175 18.27 -10.01 -10.23
CA GLN A 175 16.96 -9.74 -10.86
C GLN A 175 17.05 -8.96 -12.19
N ILE A 176 18.11 -8.19 -12.39
CA ILE A 176 18.36 -7.38 -13.61
C ILE A 176 19.09 -8.22 -14.68
N GLY A 177 20.05 -9.04 -14.25
CA GLY A 177 20.87 -9.88 -15.12
C GLY A 177 22.01 -9.11 -15.81
N PRO A 178 23.11 -9.78 -16.20
CA PRO A 178 24.29 -9.12 -16.76
C PRO A 178 23.99 -8.45 -18.11
N ASN A 179 23.13 -9.05 -18.93
CA ASN A 179 22.81 -8.59 -20.28
C ASN A 179 22.28 -7.13 -20.30
N VAL A 180 21.48 -6.73 -19.32
CA VAL A 180 20.98 -5.34 -19.23
C VAL A 180 22.08 -4.37 -18.81
N MET A 181 22.92 -4.77 -17.85
CA MET A 181 24.07 -3.97 -17.38
C MET A 181 25.13 -3.80 -18.48
N ASN A 182 25.19 -4.74 -19.42
CA ASN A 182 26.03 -4.69 -20.63
C ASN A 182 25.38 -3.91 -21.80
N GLY A 183 24.12 -3.50 -21.71
CA GLY A 183 23.39 -2.84 -22.80
C GLY A 183 22.89 -3.77 -23.92
N GLU A 184 22.78 -5.07 -23.67
CA GLU A 184 22.31 -6.09 -24.63
C GLU A 184 20.78 -6.22 -24.69
N ILE A 185 20.05 -5.60 -23.74
CA ILE A 185 18.59 -5.64 -23.63
C ILE A 185 18.09 -4.27 -23.16
N ASP A 186 17.15 -3.68 -23.89
CA ASP A 186 16.52 -2.40 -23.57
C ASP A 186 15.75 -2.44 -22.24
N VAL A 187 15.70 -1.31 -21.54
CA VAL A 187 14.85 -1.13 -20.35
C VAL A 187 13.37 -1.28 -20.76
N LEU A 188 12.56 -1.99 -19.97
CA LEU A 188 11.14 -2.08 -20.27
C LEU A 188 10.49 -0.70 -20.03
N GLU A 189 10.14 -0.02 -21.12
CA GLU A 189 9.34 1.20 -21.05
C GLU A 189 7.93 0.90 -20.52
N GLU A 190 7.54 1.64 -19.48
CA GLU A 190 6.18 1.60 -18.93
C GLU A 190 5.26 2.40 -19.86
N PRO A 191 4.07 1.87 -20.24
CA PRO A 191 3.22 2.49 -21.26
C PRO A 191 2.92 3.96 -20.99
N THR A 192 3.31 4.85 -21.89
CA THR A 192 3.38 6.30 -21.65
C THR A 192 2.01 6.95 -21.38
N GLU A 193 0.94 6.47 -22.00
CA GLU A 193 -0.45 6.91 -21.69
C GLU A 193 -0.95 6.44 -20.31
N HIS A 194 -0.25 5.49 -19.69
CA HIS A 194 -0.69 4.75 -18.50
C HIS A 194 0.33 4.71 -17.37
N ARG A 195 1.42 5.47 -17.45
CA ARG A 195 2.13 5.91 -16.24
C ARG A 195 1.12 6.58 -15.31
N TYR A 196 1.30 6.41 -14.00
CA TYR A 196 0.78 7.39 -13.06
C TYR A 196 1.36 8.77 -13.43
N GLU A 197 0.66 9.86 -13.14
CA GLU A 197 1.32 11.17 -13.19
C GLU A 197 2.47 11.12 -12.18
N ASP A 198 3.71 11.43 -12.58
CA ASP A 198 4.85 11.38 -11.64
C ASP A 198 4.57 12.39 -10.52
N LEU A 199 4.40 11.93 -9.26
CA LEU A 199 4.05 12.81 -8.14
C LEU A 199 5.19 13.81 -7.91
N PRO A 200 4.98 15.13 -8.08
CA PRO A 200 6.09 16.08 -7.98
C PRO A 200 6.69 16.12 -6.58
N GLU A 201 7.97 16.47 -6.49
CA GLU A 201 8.71 16.47 -5.21
C GLU A 201 8.24 17.60 -4.29
N GLU A 202 7.86 18.72 -4.88
CA GLU A 202 7.19 19.85 -4.25
C GLU A 202 5.88 19.41 -3.59
N ILE A 203 5.08 18.58 -4.28
CA ILE A 203 3.77 18.12 -3.79
C ILE A 203 3.92 17.00 -2.73
N CYS A 204 4.95 16.16 -2.83
CA CYS A 204 5.37 15.27 -1.71
C CYS A 204 5.72 16.09 -0.46
N CYS A 205 6.54 17.13 -0.62
CA CYS A 205 6.96 18.00 0.47
C CYS A 205 5.79 18.85 1.01
N ALA A 206 4.83 19.25 0.17
CA ALA A 206 3.58 19.89 0.59
C ALA A 206 2.73 18.96 1.46
N ALA A 207 2.59 17.69 1.06
CA ALA A 207 1.89 16.66 1.83
C ALA A 207 2.55 16.42 3.20
N GLY A 208 3.88 16.27 3.22
CA GLY A 208 4.67 16.18 4.45
C GLY A 208 4.48 17.41 5.34
N ASN A 209 4.60 18.62 4.79
CA ASN A 209 4.42 19.88 5.53
C ASN A 209 2.96 20.25 5.87
N ASN A 210 2.00 19.35 5.66
CA ASN A 210 0.57 19.58 5.90
C ASN A 210 -0.04 20.74 5.09
N ASN A 211 0.55 21.11 3.93
CA ASN A 211 -0.02 22.09 3.00
C ASN A 211 -1.09 21.42 2.11
N ILE A 212 -2.26 21.21 2.70
CA ILE A 212 -3.40 20.52 2.11
C ILE A 212 -3.98 21.29 0.92
N GLU A 213 -3.89 22.63 0.93
CA GLU A 213 -4.36 23.48 -0.17
C GLU A 213 -3.57 23.23 -1.45
N GLU A 214 -2.23 23.17 -1.36
CA GLU A 214 -1.35 22.86 -2.49
C GLU A 214 -1.55 21.43 -3.02
N VAL A 215 -1.69 20.44 -2.12
CA VAL A 215 -1.97 19.05 -2.52
C VAL A 215 -3.34 18.92 -3.19
N LEU A 216 -4.39 19.59 -2.69
CA LEU A 216 -5.71 19.59 -3.32
C LEU A 216 -5.72 20.34 -4.66
N ASN A 217 -4.99 21.44 -4.78
CA ASN A 217 -4.84 22.17 -6.05
C ASN A 217 -4.16 21.30 -7.13
N TRP A 218 -3.18 20.48 -6.76
CA TRP A 218 -2.57 19.51 -7.67
C TRP A 218 -3.51 18.33 -8.00
N LEU A 219 -4.16 17.74 -6.99
CA LEU A 219 -5.12 16.65 -7.18
C LEU A 219 -6.31 17.06 -8.08
N GLY A 220 -6.73 18.32 -8.00
CA GLY A 220 -7.86 18.87 -8.75
C GLY A 220 -9.22 18.58 -8.12
N SER A 221 -10.28 19.07 -8.76
CA SER A 221 -11.66 18.89 -8.31
C SER A 221 -12.12 17.42 -8.40
N PRO A 222 -12.93 16.93 -7.44
CA PRO A 222 -13.56 15.61 -7.55
C PRO A 222 -14.44 15.47 -8.81
N PRO A 223 -14.57 14.25 -9.39
CA PRO A 223 -13.94 13.00 -8.95
C PRO A 223 -12.45 12.96 -9.30
N ILE A 224 -11.61 12.75 -8.28
CA ILE A 224 -10.15 12.82 -8.44
C ILE A 224 -9.68 11.61 -9.26
N PRO A 225 -8.84 11.79 -10.31
CA PRO A 225 -8.36 10.67 -11.11
C PRO A 225 -7.60 9.64 -10.27
N HIS A 226 -8.00 8.36 -10.36
CA HIS A 226 -7.35 7.28 -9.60
C HIS A 226 -5.85 7.11 -9.94
N LYS A 227 -5.42 7.54 -11.15
CA LYS A 227 -4.00 7.63 -11.57
C LYS A 227 -3.23 8.80 -10.91
N ARG A 228 -3.91 9.83 -10.39
CA ARG A 228 -3.28 11.00 -9.76
C ARG A 228 -3.22 10.85 -8.24
N ILE A 229 -4.32 10.45 -7.60
CA ILE A 229 -4.36 10.30 -6.12
C ILE A 229 -3.43 9.19 -5.60
N ASN A 230 -3.14 8.20 -6.45
CA ASN A 230 -2.24 7.08 -6.15
C ASN A 230 -0.85 7.23 -6.81
N ALA A 231 -0.50 8.43 -7.27
CA ALA A 231 0.76 8.70 -7.93
C ALA A 231 1.97 8.39 -7.03
N PRO A 232 2.98 7.65 -7.52
CA PRO A 232 4.27 7.48 -6.86
C PRO A 232 5.23 8.62 -7.24
N ASN A 233 6.06 9.05 -6.30
CA ASN A 233 7.19 9.93 -6.58
C ASN A 233 8.42 9.05 -6.89
N ILE A 234 8.89 9.11 -8.13
CA ILE A 234 10.01 8.29 -8.62
C ILE A 234 11.36 8.58 -7.95
N ASN A 235 11.54 9.79 -7.39
CA ASN A 235 12.74 10.17 -6.63
C ASN A 235 12.63 9.69 -5.18
N LYS A 236 11.50 9.97 -4.53
CA LYS A 236 11.19 9.55 -3.15
C LYS A 236 10.67 8.11 -3.08
N MET A 237 11.48 7.15 -3.54
CA MET A 237 11.25 5.70 -3.34
C MET A 237 9.89 5.17 -3.83
N GLN A 238 9.25 5.78 -4.84
CA GLN A 238 7.86 5.49 -5.23
C GLN A 238 6.83 5.64 -4.08
N ARG A 239 7.10 6.47 -3.08
CA ARG A 239 6.12 6.88 -2.08
C ARG A 239 4.96 7.62 -2.76
N THR A 240 3.78 7.43 -2.22
CA THR A 240 2.56 8.16 -2.62
C THR A 240 2.20 9.21 -1.59
N LEU A 241 1.25 10.10 -1.89
CA LEU A 241 0.70 11.07 -0.93
C LEU A 241 0.28 10.44 0.41
N LEU A 242 -0.23 9.19 0.40
CA LEU A 242 -0.62 8.48 1.62
C LEU A 242 0.58 7.98 2.44
N HIS A 243 1.73 7.72 1.81
CA HIS A 243 2.97 7.42 2.54
C HIS A 243 3.48 8.68 3.26
N GLU A 244 3.66 9.79 2.56
CA GLU A 244 4.18 11.03 3.18
C GLU A 244 3.24 11.52 4.30
N ALA A 245 1.92 11.41 4.11
CA ALA A 245 0.92 11.74 5.12
C ALA A 245 0.88 10.76 6.31
N GLU A 246 1.36 9.51 6.18
CA GLU A 246 1.49 8.58 7.32
C GLU A 246 2.71 8.91 8.17
N ILE A 247 3.89 9.05 7.53
CA ILE A 247 5.17 9.34 8.18
C ILE A 247 5.02 10.55 9.11
N GLU A 248 4.42 11.60 8.55
CA GLU A 248 4.16 12.88 9.19
C GLU A 248 2.84 12.93 9.97
N CYS A 249 2.14 11.81 10.07
CA CYS A 249 0.88 11.64 10.80
C CYS A 249 -0.18 12.72 10.49
N ARG A 250 -0.25 13.16 9.22
CA ARG A 250 -1.16 14.20 8.72
C ARG A 250 -2.57 13.64 8.52
N LEU A 251 -3.21 13.29 9.64
CA LEU A 251 -4.50 12.59 9.73
C LEU A 251 -5.57 13.11 8.78
N ASP A 252 -5.71 14.42 8.63
CA ASP A 252 -6.78 15.02 7.83
C ASP A 252 -6.49 14.94 6.34
N LEU A 253 -5.21 15.05 5.94
CA LEU A 253 -4.80 14.73 4.58
C LEU A 253 -5.03 13.24 4.28
N MET A 254 -4.69 12.33 5.21
CA MET A 254 -4.99 10.89 5.05
C MET A 254 -6.50 10.64 4.89
N ARG A 255 -7.36 11.31 5.67
CA ARG A 255 -8.83 11.26 5.54
C ARG A 255 -9.29 11.72 4.16
N LEU A 256 -8.80 12.87 3.69
CA LEU A 256 -9.11 13.42 2.36
C LEU A 256 -8.66 12.49 1.23
N LEU A 257 -7.50 11.86 1.36
CA LEU A 257 -6.97 10.91 0.38
C LEU A 257 -7.82 9.63 0.34
N LEU A 258 -8.02 8.99 1.49
CA LEU A 258 -8.71 7.71 1.60
C LEU A 258 -10.20 7.80 1.19
N GLN A 259 -10.90 8.88 1.54
CA GLN A 259 -12.29 9.09 1.09
C GLN A 259 -12.40 9.32 -0.42
N ASN A 260 -11.39 9.91 -1.06
CA ASN A 260 -11.31 10.07 -2.51
C ASN A 260 -10.72 8.83 -3.22
N ASN A 261 -10.78 7.66 -2.57
CA ASN A 261 -10.31 6.38 -3.11
C ASN A 261 -8.81 6.32 -3.42
N ALA A 262 -7.97 6.90 -2.55
CA ALA A 262 -6.59 6.47 -2.44
C ALA A 262 -6.54 5.00 -1.99
N ASN A 263 -5.67 4.22 -2.62
CA ASN A 263 -5.31 2.87 -2.18
C ASN A 263 -4.76 2.96 -0.75
N VAL A 264 -5.24 2.08 0.14
CA VAL A 264 -4.80 1.98 1.54
C VAL A 264 -3.50 1.17 1.69
N ASP A 265 -3.22 0.28 0.73
CA ASP A 265 -2.03 -0.57 0.66
C ASP A 265 -1.21 -0.36 -0.65
N PRO A 266 -0.74 0.87 -0.96
CA PRO A 266 0.20 1.11 -2.06
C PRO A 266 1.60 0.66 -1.62
N PHE A 267 2.37 0.03 -2.50
CA PHE A 267 3.77 -0.33 -2.24
C PHE A 267 4.74 0.75 -2.72
N SER A 268 5.76 1.05 -1.91
CA SER A 268 6.94 1.81 -2.36
C SER A 268 7.93 0.92 -3.15
N SER A 269 9.07 1.46 -3.58
CA SER A 269 10.21 0.69 -4.14
C SER A 269 10.75 -0.37 -3.17
N SER A 270 10.57 -0.16 -1.86
CA SER A 270 10.58 -1.27 -0.90
C SER A 270 9.14 -1.74 -0.65
N PRO A 271 8.84 -3.04 -0.53
CA PRO A 271 7.47 -3.57 -0.35
C PRO A 271 6.92 -3.33 1.07
N GLN A 272 6.99 -2.08 1.51
CA GLN A 272 6.27 -1.48 2.61
C GLN A 272 5.05 -0.78 2.01
N THR A 273 3.90 -0.93 2.67
CA THR A 273 2.77 -0.01 2.55
C THR A 273 2.81 0.99 3.70
N PRO A 274 2.02 2.07 3.70
CA PRO A 274 2.04 3.06 4.78
C PRO A 274 1.87 2.43 6.18
N PHE A 275 1.02 1.41 6.31
CA PHE A 275 0.86 0.70 7.59
C PHE A 275 2.09 -0.11 8.00
N PHE A 276 2.80 -0.71 7.04
CA PHE A 276 4.07 -1.41 7.31
C PHE A 276 5.21 -0.45 7.60
N GLN A 277 5.24 0.74 6.98
CA GLN A 277 6.20 1.79 7.26
C GLN A 277 6.09 2.24 8.73
N ALA A 278 4.88 2.52 9.23
CA ALA A 278 4.62 2.79 10.65
C ALA A 278 5.18 1.70 11.59
N CYS A 279 4.96 0.43 11.22
CA CYS A 279 5.44 -0.73 11.99
C CYS A 279 6.98 -0.79 12.01
N TYR A 280 7.64 -0.50 10.89
CA TYR A 280 9.11 -0.44 10.79
C TYR A 280 9.71 0.74 11.57
N LEU A 281 9.05 1.91 11.55
CA LEU A 281 9.36 3.05 12.41
C LEU A 281 9.06 2.77 13.90
N LYS A 282 8.45 1.62 14.21
CA LYS A 282 8.02 1.19 15.55
C LYS A 282 6.98 2.11 16.20
N ARG A 283 6.39 3.04 15.45
CA ARG A 283 5.39 3.99 15.94
C ARG A 283 3.99 3.33 15.90
N LEU A 284 3.19 3.51 16.94
CA LEU A 284 1.73 3.27 16.89
C LEU A 284 1.04 4.64 16.75
N THR A 285 1.21 5.25 15.58
CA THR A 285 0.65 6.56 15.26
C THR A 285 -0.89 6.50 15.18
N PRO A 286 -1.58 7.63 15.44
CA PRO A 286 -2.96 7.81 15.01
C PRO A 286 -3.16 7.53 13.50
N ALA A 287 -2.16 7.82 12.66
CA ALA A 287 -2.14 7.49 11.24
C ALA A 287 -2.18 5.97 10.97
N ALA A 288 -1.34 5.17 11.62
CA ALA A 288 -1.35 3.72 11.54
C ALA A 288 -2.67 3.12 12.05
N LEU A 289 -3.28 3.72 13.08
CA LEU A 289 -4.62 3.33 13.55
C LEU A 289 -5.71 3.66 12.52
N LEU A 290 -5.64 4.84 11.88
CA LEU A 290 -6.55 5.23 10.81
C LEU A 290 -6.46 4.23 9.63
N LEU A 291 -5.25 3.89 9.19
CA LEU A 291 -5.04 2.89 8.12
C LEU A 291 -5.68 1.54 8.48
N LEU A 292 -5.56 1.07 9.73
CA LEU A 292 -6.24 -0.14 10.18
C LEU A 292 -7.77 -0.03 10.18
N GLU A 293 -8.35 1.14 10.49
CA GLU A 293 -9.79 1.41 10.36
C GLU A 293 -10.24 1.37 8.88
N TRP A 294 -9.38 1.80 7.96
CA TRP A 294 -9.57 1.76 6.50
C TRP A 294 -9.16 0.42 5.85
N GLY A 295 -8.98 -0.62 6.66
CA GLY A 295 -8.81 -1.99 6.17
C GLY A 295 -7.38 -2.41 5.83
N ALA A 296 -6.38 -1.52 5.97
CA ALA A 296 -4.97 -1.76 5.65
C ALA A 296 -4.47 -3.14 6.08
N THR A 297 -3.70 -3.80 5.23
CA THR A 297 -3.37 -5.20 5.36
C THR A 297 -2.35 -5.42 6.49
N LYS A 298 -2.61 -6.39 7.37
CA LYS A 298 -1.72 -6.75 8.49
C LYS A 298 -0.67 -7.79 8.12
N GLU A 299 -0.94 -8.55 7.04
CA GLU A 299 -0.11 -9.66 6.59
C GLU A 299 -0.10 -9.74 5.05
N PHE A 300 1.06 -9.60 4.43
CA PHE A 300 1.25 -9.87 3.00
C PHE A 300 1.95 -11.22 2.80
N ASP A 301 1.60 -11.94 1.74
CA ASP A 301 2.47 -12.99 1.24
C ASP A 301 3.59 -12.34 0.41
N LYS A 302 4.85 -12.71 0.64
CA LYS A 302 6.01 -12.05 0.03
C LYS A 302 6.33 -12.63 -1.36
N SER A 303 5.39 -12.46 -2.28
CA SER A 303 5.67 -12.52 -3.72
C SER A 303 6.28 -11.20 -4.20
N HIS A 304 5.69 -10.06 -3.82
CA HIS A 304 6.17 -8.73 -4.22
C HIS A 304 7.52 -8.34 -3.58
N GLY A 305 8.60 -8.45 -4.35
CA GLY A 305 9.86 -7.74 -4.12
C GLY A 305 11.00 -8.56 -3.50
N LEU A 306 12.02 -7.84 -3.01
CA LEU A 306 13.39 -8.34 -2.72
C LEU A 306 13.53 -9.27 -1.49
N TYR A 307 12.45 -9.86 -0.98
CA TYR A 307 12.42 -10.47 0.35
C TYR A 307 11.74 -11.85 0.33
N THR A 308 12.53 -12.91 0.29
CA THR A 308 12.08 -14.29 0.08
C THR A 308 11.18 -14.85 1.19
N GLY A 309 10.14 -15.60 0.80
CA GLY A 309 9.60 -16.78 1.48
C GLY A 309 8.90 -16.63 2.85
N ALA A 310 9.12 -15.55 3.59
CA ALA A 310 8.50 -15.31 4.89
C ALA A 310 7.28 -14.40 4.74
N ARG A 311 6.09 -14.86 5.16
CA ARG A 311 4.87 -14.02 5.25
C ARG A 311 5.21 -12.72 5.97
N HIS A 312 5.00 -11.58 5.34
CA HIS A 312 5.27 -10.30 5.98
C HIS A 312 4.13 -9.96 6.93
N LYS A 313 4.26 -10.33 8.21
CA LYS A 313 3.30 -9.94 9.24
C LYS A 313 3.79 -8.68 9.94
N ALA A 314 2.94 -7.67 10.05
CA ALA A 314 3.19 -6.52 10.93
C ALA A 314 3.36 -6.95 12.40
N LEU A 315 2.76 -8.08 12.79
CA LEU A 315 2.94 -8.68 14.11
C LEU A 315 4.39 -9.13 14.37
N ASP A 316 5.07 -9.68 13.37
CA ASP A 316 6.44 -10.18 13.52
C ASP A 316 7.41 -9.00 13.69
N ILE A 317 7.26 -7.94 12.88
CA ILE A 317 7.97 -6.66 13.05
C ILE A 317 7.73 -6.09 14.45
N ALA A 318 6.49 -6.10 14.94
CA ALA A 318 6.14 -5.60 16.26
C ALA A 318 6.76 -6.43 17.40
N LEU A 319 6.91 -7.75 17.21
CA LEU A 319 7.57 -8.66 18.16
C LEU A 319 9.09 -8.44 18.18
N GLU A 320 9.74 -8.34 17.01
CA GLU A 320 11.16 -8.02 16.86
C GLU A 320 11.49 -6.65 17.47
N ALA A 321 10.65 -5.64 17.19
CA ALA A 321 10.72 -4.30 17.76
C ALA A 321 10.40 -4.25 19.27
N ARG A 322 9.84 -5.33 19.83
CA ARG A 322 9.34 -5.42 21.22
C ARG A 322 8.25 -4.40 21.57
N ASN A 323 7.55 -3.85 20.57
CA ASN A 323 6.48 -2.86 20.76
C ASN A 323 5.21 -3.53 21.34
N LYS A 324 5.11 -3.57 22.68
CA LYS A 324 3.99 -4.21 23.39
C LYS A 324 2.61 -3.68 22.98
N PRO A 325 2.36 -2.35 22.84
CA PRO A 325 1.09 -1.84 22.31
C PRO A 325 0.71 -2.42 20.94
N LEU A 326 1.60 -2.32 19.95
CA LEU A 326 1.37 -2.79 18.58
C LEU A 326 1.20 -4.31 18.53
N VAL A 327 1.99 -5.07 19.28
CA VAL A 327 1.84 -6.53 19.45
C VAL A 327 0.47 -6.90 20.04
N ASN A 328 -0.01 -6.18 21.05
CA ASN A 328 -1.31 -6.45 21.67
C ASN A 328 -2.48 -6.12 20.75
N LEU A 329 -2.34 -5.11 19.89
CA LEU A 329 -3.30 -4.78 18.85
C LEU A 329 -3.33 -5.88 17.76
N LEU A 330 -2.16 -6.19 17.19
CA LEU A 330 -2.03 -7.06 16.02
C LEU A 330 -2.22 -8.55 16.31
N LYS A 331 -2.01 -9.02 17.54
CA LYS A 331 -2.37 -10.39 17.97
C LYS A 331 -3.87 -10.70 17.86
N SER A 332 -4.72 -9.67 17.74
CA SER A 332 -6.17 -9.83 17.66
C SER A 332 -6.68 -9.60 16.23
N PRO A 333 -7.59 -10.46 15.69
CA PRO A 333 -8.13 -10.29 14.34
C PRO A 333 -8.70 -8.89 14.09
N LEU A 334 -9.53 -8.40 15.02
CA LEU A 334 -10.22 -7.11 14.89
C LEU A 334 -9.40 -5.92 15.42
N GLY A 335 -8.22 -6.10 16.01
CA GLY A 335 -7.45 -4.98 16.57
C GLY A 335 -7.17 -3.88 15.55
N GLY A 336 -7.66 -2.66 15.82
CA GLY A 336 -7.60 -1.50 14.93
C GLY A 336 -8.66 -1.46 13.82
N ARG A 337 -9.43 -2.54 13.61
CA ARG A 337 -10.49 -2.59 12.60
C ARG A 337 -11.72 -1.81 13.04
N ARG A 338 -12.41 -1.22 12.06
CA ARG A 338 -13.79 -0.76 12.28
C ARG A 338 -14.72 -1.97 12.20
N CYS A 339 -15.68 -2.02 13.09
CA CYS A 339 -16.62 -3.13 13.27
C CYS A 339 -18.04 -2.59 13.45
N GLU A 340 -19.03 -3.44 13.22
CA GLU A 340 -20.44 -3.23 13.54
C GLU A 340 -20.80 -4.08 14.77
N ILE A 341 -21.50 -3.47 15.74
CA ILE A 341 -21.96 -4.15 16.96
C ILE A 341 -23.28 -4.87 16.66
N LEU A 342 -23.37 -6.15 17.03
CA LEU A 342 -24.52 -7.02 16.74
C LEU A 342 -24.94 -7.83 17.97
N GLY A 343 -26.24 -7.94 18.23
CA GLY A 343 -26.80 -8.82 19.27
C GLY A 343 -26.38 -8.50 20.71
N LEU A 344 -26.04 -7.26 21.02
CA LEU A 344 -25.59 -6.85 22.35
C LEU A 344 -26.77 -6.60 23.30
N GLU A 345 -27.28 -7.65 23.93
CA GLU A 345 -28.46 -7.63 24.81
C GLU A 345 -28.40 -6.56 25.92
N SER A 346 -27.23 -6.37 26.55
CA SER A 346 -27.06 -5.44 27.67
C SER A 346 -27.04 -3.96 27.28
N ARG A 347 -26.88 -3.65 25.99
CA ARG A 347 -26.84 -2.31 25.40
C ARG A 347 -27.39 -2.38 23.97
N SER A 348 -28.69 -2.62 23.88
CA SER A 348 -29.38 -2.85 22.60
C SER A 348 -29.40 -1.62 21.70
N ASP A 349 -29.24 -0.42 22.30
CA ASP A 349 -29.00 0.88 21.66
C ASP A 349 -27.72 0.96 20.82
N LEU A 350 -26.79 0.03 21.02
CA LEU A 350 -25.53 -0.02 20.27
C LEU A 350 -25.60 -0.94 19.04
N ASN A 351 -26.66 -1.73 18.87
CA ASN A 351 -26.77 -2.64 17.72
C ASN A 351 -26.86 -1.85 16.40
N GLY A 352 -26.06 -2.25 15.41
CA GLY A 352 -25.91 -1.54 14.14
C GLY A 352 -24.98 -0.31 14.19
N ARG A 353 -24.61 0.20 15.38
CA ARG A 353 -23.60 1.27 15.47
C ARG A 353 -22.22 0.70 15.14
N THR A 354 -21.41 1.50 14.45
CA THR A 354 -20.02 1.14 14.15
C THR A 354 -19.05 1.61 15.23
N CYS A 355 -18.08 0.77 15.58
CA CYS A 355 -17.07 0.99 16.60
C CYS A 355 -15.67 0.60 16.07
N VAL A 356 -14.62 0.88 16.84
CA VAL A 356 -13.24 0.51 16.50
C VAL A 356 -12.66 -0.34 17.63
N ALA A 357 -12.21 -1.56 17.32
CA ALA A 357 -11.76 -2.49 18.35
C ALA A 357 -10.31 -2.18 18.78
N VAL A 358 -10.14 -1.49 19.91
CA VAL A 358 -8.84 -0.92 20.33
C VAL A 358 -7.96 -1.90 21.13
N ARG A 359 -8.55 -2.87 21.83
CA ARG A 359 -7.82 -3.84 22.67
C ARG A 359 -8.62 -5.10 22.89
N TYR A 360 -7.97 -6.26 22.76
CA TYR A 360 -8.54 -7.57 23.07
C TYR A 360 -8.14 -8.06 24.47
N PHE A 361 -9.07 -8.73 25.17
CA PHE A 361 -8.89 -9.38 26.46
C PHE A 361 -9.14 -10.89 26.28
N LYS A 362 -8.06 -11.66 26.08
CA LYS A 362 -8.12 -13.08 25.71
C LYS A 362 -8.89 -13.93 26.72
N ASP A 363 -8.72 -13.65 28.01
CA ASP A 363 -9.27 -14.45 29.12
C ASP A 363 -10.80 -14.28 29.27
N ASP A 364 -11.40 -13.37 28.49
CA ASP A 364 -12.77 -12.88 28.61
C ASP A 364 -13.51 -12.87 27.23
N ASP A 365 -12.82 -13.28 26.15
CA ASP A 365 -13.21 -13.14 24.73
C ASP A 365 -13.90 -11.80 24.38
N ARG A 366 -13.42 -10.72 25.01
CA ARG A 366 -13.99 -9.38 24.90
C ARG A 366 -12.98 -8.40 24.33
N TYR A 367 -13.46 -7.51 23.47
CA TYR A 367 -12.74 -6.32 23.05
C TYR A 367 -13.22 -5.12 23.88
N ALA A 368 -12.30 -4.23 24.26
CA ALA A 368 -12.67 -2.83 24.40
C ALA A 368 -12.83 -2.26 22.98
N VAL A 369 -14.02 -1.73 22.69
CA VAL A 369 -14.31 -1.00 21.46
C VAL A 369 -14.52 0.47 21.78
N ARG A 370 -13.95 1.33 20.95
CA ARG A 370 -14.19 2.78 20.94
C ARG A 370 -15.40 3.05 20.05
N ILE A 371 -16.43 3.67 20.60
CA ILE A 371 -17.61 4.13 19.86
C ILE A 371 -17.50 5.64 19.75
N GLY A 372 -17.62 6.17 18.53
CA GLY A 372 -17.74 7.61 18.31
C GLY A 372 -19.15 8.07 18.68
N GLU A 373 -19.22 9.11 19.51
CA GLU A 373 -20.34 10.04 19.43
C GLU A 373 -19.91 11.15 18.47
N TYR A 374 -20.71 11.37 17.43
CA TYR A 374 -20.58 12.59 16.65
C TYR A 374 -21.04 13.76 17.53
N PRO A 375 -20.47 14.96 17.38
CA PRO A 375 -21.08 16.16 17.92
C PRO A 375 -22.54 16.26 17.45
N PRO A 376 -23.45 16.81 18.27
CA PRO A 376 -24.84 16.97 17.88
C PRO A 376 -24.97 17.83 16.62
N GLU A 377 -26.03 17.56 15.87
CA GLU A 377 -26.35 18.25 14.63
C GLU A 377 -26.61 19.74 14.89
N ASP A 378 -26.19 20.60 13.96
CA ASP A 378 -26.72 21.96 13.85
C ASP A 378 -27.89 21.98 12.86
N ASP A 379 -28.75 23.00 12.94
CA ASP A 379 -29.96 23.09 12.08
C ASP A 379 -29.63 23.24 10.58
N ASN A 380 -28.36 23.43 10.20
CA ASN A 380 -27.88 23.55 8.83
C ASN A 380 -27.29 22.24 8.27
N ASN A 381 -27.20 21.17 9.07
CA ASN A 381 -26.66 19.86 8.71
C ASN A 381 -25.15 19.88 8.34
N GLU A 382 -24.40 20.90 8.76
CA GLU A 382 -22.95 21.03 8.57
C GLU A 382 -22.22 20.96 9.92
N VAL A 383 -21.59 19.83 10.26
CA VAL A 383 -20.96 19.67 11.57
C VAL A 383 -19.56 20.29 11.58
N TYR A 384 -19.47 21.51 12.12
CA TYR A 384 -18.21 22.20 12.40
C TYR A 384 -17.59 21.67 13.70
N VAL A 385 -16.53 20.84 13.58
CA VAL A 385 -15.95 20.09 14.69
C VAL A 385 -14.49 20.47 14.92
N ASN A 386 -14.14 20.93 16.13
CA ASN A 386 -12.73 20.96 16.54
C ASN A 386 -12.31 19.55 17.03
N LYS A 387 -11.04 19.19 16.85
CA LYS A 387 -10.53 17.83 17.18
C LYS A 387 -10.73 17.46 18.65
N ASP A 388 -10.82 18.45 19.54
CA ASP A 388 -11.03 18.29 20.98
C ASP A 388 -12.49 17.94 21.35
N ASP A 389 -13.46 18.14 20.45
CA ASP A 389 -14.89 17.88 20.70
C ASP A 389 -15.28 16.39 20.55
N PHE A 390 -14.40 15.55 20.00
CA PHE A 390 -14.66 14.13 19.73
C PHE A 390 -14.78 13.30 21.02
N LYS A 391 -16.01 13.11 21.48
CA LYS A 391 -16.32 12.22 22.62
C LYS A 391 -16.35 10.75 22.18
N PHE A 392 -15.78 9.90 23.04
CA PHE A 392 -15.64 8.47 22.79
C PHE A 392 -16.16 7.65 23.96
N GLU A 393 -17.20 6.85 23.72
CA GLU A 393 -17.61 5.80 24.65
C GLU A 393 -16.67 4.59 24.48
N PHE A 394 -16.25 3.96 25.59
CA PHE A 394 -15.49 2.72 25.56
C PHE A 394 -16.31 1.58 26.18
N VAL A 395 -16.72 0.63 25.34
CA VAL A 395 -17.61 -0.48 25.72
C VAL A 395 -16.86 -1.81 25.63
N LYS A 396 -17.15 -2.75 26.54
CA LYS A 396 -16.65 -4.13 26.45
C LYS A 396 -17.65 -5.02 25.71
N VAL A 397 -17.29 -5.48 24.52
CA VAL A 397 -18.15 -6.26 23.62
C VAL A 397 -17.47 -7.59 23.29
N LYS A 398 -18.20 -8.71 23.28
CA LYS A 398 -17.62 -10.04 22.94
C LYS A 398 -17.22 -10.09 21.47
N TYR A 399 -16.25 -10.94 21.11
CA TYR A 399 -15.91 -11.17 19.70
C TYR A 399 -17.12 -11.62 18.87
N SER A 400 -17.98 -12.48 19.44
CA SER A 400 -19.25 -12.92 18.81
C SER A 400 -20.25 -11.79 18.50
N ASN A 401 -20.11 -10.64 19.13
CA ASN A 401 -20.98 -9.47 18.96
C ASN A 401 -20.35 -8.39 18.05
N LEU A 402 -19.27 -8.70 17.32
CA LEU A 402 -18.56 -7.77 16.44
C LEU A 402 -18.36 -8.35 15.03
N LYS A 403 -18.86 -7.65 14.02
CA LYS A 403 -18.63 -7.96 12.60
C LYS A 403 -17.64 -6.95 12.00
N ARG A 404 -16.55 -7.40 11.37
CA ARG A 404 -15.59 -6.52 10.67
C ARG A 404 -16.32 -5.71 9.59
N ARG A 405 -16.14 -4.39 9.61
CA ARG A 405 -16.75 -3.41 8.70
C ARG A 405 -15.84 -2.19 8.56
N ASP A 406 -14.69 -2.43 7.93
CA ASP A 406 -13.68 -1.38 7.70
C ASP A 406 -14.23 -0.25 6.83
N ARG A 407 -13.60 0.92 6.92
CA ARG A 407 -13.95 2.09 6.12
C ARG A 407 -13.53 1.87 4.66
N THR A 408 -14.32 2.41 3.74
CA THR A 408 -14.03 2.47 2.30
C THR A 408 -14.42 3.84 1.77
N HIS A 409 -14.14 4.15 0.50
CA HIS A 409 -14.62 5.41 -0.10
C HIS A 409 -16.17 5.47 -0.20
N ILE A 410 -16.86 4.32 -0.10
CA ILE A 410 -18.33 4.20 -0.15
C ILE A 410 -18.94 4.23 1.27
N ASP A 411 -18.29 3.58 2.24
CA ASP A 411 -18.62 3.67 3.67
C ASP A 411 -17.43 4.25 4.44
N PRO A 412 -17.14 5.55 4.30
CA PRO A 412 -16.06 6.20 5.04
C PRO A 412 -16.42 6.39 6.51
N GLY A 413 -17.71 6.20 6.87
CA GLY A 413 -18.31 6.44 8.17
C GLY A 413 -18.57 7.93 8.48
N TYR A 414 -17.74 8.84 7.96
CA TYR A 414 -17.92 10.29 7.97
C TYR A 414 -17.18 10.89 6.76
N VAL A 415 -17.66 12.00 6.20
CA VAL A 415 -16.98 12.74 5.13
C VAL A 415 -16.28 13.97 5.72
N VAL A 416 -15.06 14.27 5.26
CA VAL A 416 -14.29 15.46 5.69
C VAL A 416 -14.14 16.42 4.51
N LYS A 417 -14.46 17.70 4.72
CA LYS A 417 -14.31 18.76 3.72
C LYS A 417 -13.31 19.79 4.23
N PHE A 418 -12.22 20.03 3.50
CA PHE A 418 -11.28 21.12 3.79
C PHE A 418 -11.93 22.47 3.45
N LEU A 419 -11.73 23.47 4.32
CA LEU A 419 -12.35 24.79 4.20
C LEU A 419 -11.34 25.93 3.94
N GLY A 420 -10.05 25.61 3.82
CA GLY A 420 -8.97 26.59 3.77
C GLY A 420 -8.48 27.00 5.16
N TYR A 421 -7.32 27.68 5.21
CA TYR A 421 -6.69 28.14 6.46
C TYR A 421 -7.18 29.50 6.96
N SER A 422 -8.11 30.14 6.24
CA SER A 422 -8.58 31.52 6.49
C SER A 422 -9.75 31.65 7.48
N GLY A 423 -10.29 30.53 7.98
CA GLY A 423 -11.41 30.48 8.92
C GLY A 423 -11.04 29.97 10.31
N ARG A 424 -12.01 29.98 11.24
CA ARG A 424 -11.85 29.37 12.58
C ARG A 424 -11.77 27.83 12.52
N ASN A 425 -12.35 27.23 11.49
CA ASN A 425 -12.45 25.79 11.29
C ASN A 425 -11.75 25.43 9.98
N VAL A 426 -10.71 24.60 10.04
CA VAL A 426 -9.95 24.14 8.85
C VAL A 426 -10.72 23.06 8.08
N PHE A 427 -11.66 22.39 8.74
CA PHE A 427 -12.50 21.32 8.18
C PHE A 427 -13.95 21.42 8.64
N ALA A 428 -14.86 20.91 7.81
CA ALA A 428 -16.21 20.47 8.23
C ALA A 428 -16.30 18.94 8.17
N VAL A 429 -17.14 18.35 9.03
CA VAL A 429 -17.55 16.96 8.95
C VAL A 429 -18.98 16.91 8.42
N VAL A 430 -19.20 16.16 7.34
CA VAL A 430 -20.50 16.03 6.68
C VAL A 430 -20.96 14.58 6.77
N LYS A 431 -22.28 14.36 6.87
CA LYS A 431 -22.88 13.02 6.70
C LYS A 431 -22.59 12.52 5.28
N PRO A 432 -22.32 11.22 5.07
CA PRO A 432 -22.47 10.61 3.75
C PRO A 432 -23.92 10.77 3.28
N GLU A 433 -24.11 11.03 1.98
CA GLU A 433 -25.42 11.07 1.30
C GLU A 433 -25.98 9.66 1.03
#